data_AF-A0A189U254-F1
#
_entry.id   AF-A0A189U254-F1
#
_cell.length_a   1.000
_cell.length_b   1.000
_cell.length_c   1.000
_cell.angle_alpha   90.00
_cell.angle_beta   90.00
_cell.angle_gamma   90.00
#
_symmetry.space_group_name_H-M   'P 1'
#
loop_
_entity.id
_entity.type
_entity.pdbx_description
1 polymer ?
#
loop_
_entity_poly.entity_id
_entity_poly.type
_entity_poly.pdbx_seq_one_letter_code
_entity_poly.pdbx_strand_id
1 'polypeptide(L)'
;DMIHISHGPVGCGYYSWSGRRNYYIGTTGVDTFGTMNFTSDFQERDIVFGGDKKLSKIVDEIEELFPLNGGISVQSECPVGLIGDDIESVARAKSKEIGKSVVPVRCEGFRGVSQSLGHHIANDMIRDWVFPTADKENAESGFESTPYDVAIIGDYNIGGD
;
A
#
# COMPACT_ATOMS: atom_id res chain seq x y z
N ASP A 1 -9.32 2.87 3.90
CA ASP A 1 -8.81 2.75 5.28
C ASP A 1 -7.41 2.14 5.37
N MET A 2 -6.75 1.77 4.26
CA MET A 2 -5.35 1.35 4.27
C MET A 2 -4.35 2.51 4.39
N ILE A 3 -3.16 2.22 4.91
CA ILE A 3 -1.99 3.10 4.87
C ILE A 3 -1.06 2.69 3.73
N HIS A 4 -0.58 3.68 2.97
CA HIS A 4 0.31 3.47 1.83
C HIS A 4 1.68 4.08 2.10
N ILE A 5 2.69 3.24 2.27
CA ILE A 5 4.08 3.66 2.51
C ILE A 5 4.75 3.89 1.16
N SER A 6 5.17 5.13 0.88
CA SER A 6 6.14 5.44 -0.18
C SER A 6 7.53 5.01 0.30
N HIS A 7 7.94 3.79 -0.09
CA HIS A 7 9.14 3.15 0.41
C HIS A 7 10.35 3.52 -0.44
N GLY A 8 11.09 4.51 0.03
CA GLY A 8 12.26 5.08 -0.62
C GLY A 8 12.63 6.41 0.02
N PRO A 9 13.40 7.26 -0.69
CA PRO A 9 13.69 8.63 -0.29
C PRO A 9 12.41 9.50 -0.19
N VAL A 10 12.52 10.70 0.36
CA VAL A 10 11.34 11.57 0.62
C VAL A 10 10.56 12.02 -0.65
N GLY A 11 11.19 11.97 -1.83
CA GLY A 11 10.75 12.66 -3.03
C GLY A 11 9.39 12.21 -3.58
N CYS A 12 9.22 10.92 -3.89
CA CYS A 12 8.04 10.47 -4.65
C CYS A 12 6.76 10.63 -3.82
N GLY A 13 6.81 10.27 -2.53
CA GLY A 13 5.72 10.50 -1.58
C GLY A 13 5.36 11.99 -1.48
N TYR A 14 6.35 12.88 -1.34
CA TYR A 14 6.09 14.32 -1.22
C TYR A 14 5.41 14.92 -2.45
N TYR A 15 5.91 14.64 -3.66
CA TYR A 15 5.35 15.22 -4.89
C TYR A 15 3.99 14.64 -5.29
N SER A 16 3.68 13.42 -4.86
CA SER A 16 2.37 12.79 -5.10
C SER A 16 1.35 13.10 -4.01
N TRP A 17 1.78 13.67 -2.88
CA TRP A 17 0.93 13.91 -1.72
C TRP A 17 -0.24 14.85 -2.02
N SER A 18 -1.45 14.29 -2.04
CA SER A 18 -2.70 15.01 -2.27
C SER A 18 -2.74 15.79 -3.59
N GLY A 19 -1.87 15.46 -4.56
CA GLY A 19 -1.85 16.08 -5.88
C GLY A 19 -3.00 15.61 -6.78
N ARG A 20 -3.52 14.40 -6.52
CA ARG A 20 -4.65 13.80 -7.23
C ARG A 20 -5.91 13.86 -6.38
N ARG A 21 -7.04 14.30 -6.98
CA ARG A 21 -8.30 14.58 -6.29
C ARG A 21 -9.23 13.36 -6.15
N ASN A 22 -8.70 12.19 -5.79
CA ASN A 22 -9.51 11.00 -5.51
C ASN A 22 -10.23 11.15 -4.16
N TYR A 23 -11.49 11.57 -4.20
CA TYR A 23 -12.27 11.88 -3.01
C TYR A 23 -12.62 10.64 -2.19
N TYR A 24 -12.78 10.82 -0.89
CA TYR A 24 -13.22 9.79 0.04
C TYR A 24 -13.98 10.42 1.22
N ILE A 25 -14.68 9.58 1.98
CA ILE A 25 -15.37 9.96 3.21
C ILE A 25 -14.66 9.26 4.38
N GLY A 26 -14.35 10.01 5.43
CA GLY A 26 -13.74 9.50 6.65
C GLY A 26 -13.05 10.60 7.46
N THR A 27 -12.46 10.21 8.58
CA THR A 27 -11.65 11.08 9.45
C THR A 27 -10.16 10.85 9.18
N THR A 28 -9.56 11.75 8.38
CA THR A 28 -8.15 11.65 8.00
C THR A 28 -7.22 11.55 9.22
N GLY A 29 -6.35 10.55 9.23
CA GLY A 29 -5.40 10.27 10.32
C GLY A 29 -5.97 9.43 11.44
N VAL A 30 -7.25 9.04 11.37
CA VAL A 30 -7.90 8.15 12.33
C VAL A 30 -8.31 6.85 11.65
N ASP A 31 -9.29 6.88 10.74
CA ASP A 31 -9.83 5.70 10.04
C ASP A 31 -9.53 5.72 8.53
N THR A 32 -9.05 6.84 8.02
CA THR A 32 -8.79 7.07 6.60
C THR A 32 -7.50 7.87 6.45
N PHE A 33 -6.77 7.62 5.35
CA PHE A 33 -5.39 8.08 5.22
C PHE A 33 -5.07 8.63 3.82
N GLY A 34 -6.08 8.80 2.97
CA GLY A 34 -5.91 9.10 1.54
C GLY A 34 -5.21 10.42 1.22
N THR A 35 -5.19 11.38 2.15
CA THR A 35 -4.46 12.66 2.02
C THR A 35 -3.27 12.79 2.97
N MET A 36 -2.65 11.69 3.39
CA MET A 36 -1.42 11.69 4.19
C MET A 36 -0.25 11.09 3.40
N ASN A 37 0.97 11.53 3.69
CA ASN A 37 2.19 10.94 3.16
C ASN A 37 2.88 10.11 4.24
N PHE A 38 2.88 8.79 4.08
CA PHE A 38 3.72 7.88 4.85
C PHE A 38 4.91 7.49 3.99
N THR A 39 6.11 7.67 4.50
CA THR A 39 7.34 7.36 3.78
C THR A 39 8.38 6.78 4.72
N SER A 40 9.23 5.91 4.19
CA SER A 40 10.40 5.43 4.91
C SER A 40 11.57 6.42 4.93
N ASP A 41 11.51 7.50 4.15
CA ASP A 41 12.54 8.55 4.07
C ASP A 41 13.97 7.99 4.09
N PHE A 42 14.32 7.23 3.03
CA PHE A 42 15.64 6.59 2.92
C PHE A 42 16.75 7.63 3.02
N GLN A 43 17.66 7.35 3.95
CA GLN A 43 18.93 8.05 4.08
C GLN A 43 20.04 7.23 3.40
N GLU A 44 21.23 7.82 3.27
CA GLU A 44 22.38 7.14 2.66
C GLU A 44 22.68 5.78 3.32
N ARG A 45 22.51 5.67 4.65
CA ARG A 45 22.66 4.41 5.38
C ARG A 45 21.71 3.32 4.88
N ASP A 46 20.47 3.69 4.56
CA ASP A 46 19.46 2.73 4.09
C ASP A 46 19.79 2.26 2.66
N ILE A 47 20.40 3.12 1.84
CA ILE A 47 20.93 2.75 0.53
C ILE A 47 22.11 1.78 0.65
N VAL A 48 23.01 2.01 1.63
CA VAL A 48 24.21 1.20 1.81
C VAL A 48 23.92 -0.17 2.42
N PHE A 49 22.98 -0.24 3.37
CA PHE A 49 22.75 -1.44 4.19
C PHE A 49 21.38 -2.10 3.98
N GLY A 50 20.56 -1.58 3.09
CA GLY A 50 19.20 -2.05 2.83
C GLY A 50 18.16 -1.44 3.77
N GLY A 51 16.92 -1.41 3.30
CA GLY A 51 15.76 -0.82 3.98
C GLY A 51 14.89 -1.82 4.75
N ASP A 52 15.06 -3.13 4.57
CA ASP A 52 14.14 -4.16 5.11
C ASP A 52 13.90 -4.06 6.63
N LYS A 53 14.98 -3.83 7.41
CA LYS A 53 14.87 -3.67 8.88
C LYS A 53 14.10 -2.39 9.25
N LYS A 54 14.31 -1.32 8.49
CA LYS A 54 13.61 -0.04 8.68
C LYS A 54 12.14 -0.21 8.33
N LEU A 55 11.83 -0.89 7.22
CA LEU A 55 10.46 -1.20 6.81
C LEU A 55 9.70 -2.01 7.88
N SER A 56 10.33 -3.06 8.40
CA SER A 56 9.75 -3.87 9.49
C SER A 56 9.38 -3.00 10.71
N LYS A 57 10.29 -2.12 11.12
CA LYS A 57 10.05 -1.19 12.24
C LYS A 57 8.98 -0.15 11.94
N ILE A 58 8.92 0.37 10.72
CA ILE A 58 7.88 1.32 10.30
C ILE A 58 6.49 0.68 10.38
N VAL A 59 6.35 -0.59 9.99
CA VAL A 59 5.08 -1.32 10.12
C VAL A 59 4.64 -1.39 11.59
N ASP A 60 5.56 -1.66 12.52
CA ASP A 60 5.25 -1.64 13.96
C ASP A 60 4.79 -0.26 14.45
N GLU A 61 5.50 0.80 14.02
CA GLU A 61 5.15 2.18 14.40
C GLU A 61 3.79 2.59 13.82
N ILE A 62 3.45 2.13 12.61
CA ILE A 62 2.13 2.38 12.02
C ILE A 62 1.03 1.70 12.83
N GLU A 63 1.21 0.43 13.24
CA GLU A 63 0.22 -0.26 14.05
C GLU A 63 0.01 0.40 15.42
N GLU A 64 1.09 0.93 16.02
CA GLU A 64 1.02 1.64 17.30
C GLU A 64 0.31 3.01 17.17
N LEU A 65 0.67 3.79 16.15
CA LEU A 65 0.19 5.17 15.99
C LEU A 65 -1.16 5.27 15.27
N PHE A 66 -1.48 4.31 14.40
CA PHE A 66 -2.68 4.30 13.56
C PHE A 66 -3.40 2.94 13.64
N PRO A 67 -3.86 2.53 14.83
CA PRO A 67 -4.36 1.16 15.07
C PRO A 67 -5.61 0.80 14.25
N LEU A 68 -6.39 1.80 13.80
CA LEU A 68 -7.60 1.61 12.99
C LEU A 68 -7.33 1.42 11.50
N ASN A 69 -6.07 1.37 11.05
CA ASN A 69 -5.77 1.07 9.67
C ASN A 69 -6.25 -0.36 9.30
N GLY A 70 -6.87 -0.49 8.12
CA GLY A 70 -7.36 -1.76 7.58
C GLY A 70 -6.29 -2.64 6.92
N GLY A 71 -5.05 -2.15 6.85
CA GLY A 71 -3.95 -2.82 6.17
C GLY A 71 -2.92 -1.82 5.65
N ILE A 72 -1.77 -2.35 5.21
CA ILE A 72 -0.62 -1.57 4.80
C ILE A 72 -0.19 -2.00 3.40
N SER A 73 0.14 -1.05 2.53
CA SER A 73 0.84 -1.36 1.27
C SER A 73 2.22 -0.70 1.25
N VAL A 74 3.22 -1.40 0.73
CA VAL A 74 4.60 -0.92 0.58
C VAL A 74 4.85 -0.60 -0.89
N GLN A 75 4.80 0.68 -1.24
CA GLN A 75 4.99 1.17 -2.61
C GLN A 75 6.47 1.41 -2.88
N SER A 76 7.11 0.53 -3.64
CA SER A 76 8.55 0.60 -3.90
C SER A 76 8.91 1.79 -4.78
N GLU A 77 9.82 2.64 -4.31
CA GLU A 77 10.49 3.63 -5.16
C GLU A 77 11.75 3.04 -5.81
N CYS A 78 12.41 3.80 -6.69
CA CYS A 78 13.53 3.31 -7.50
C CYS A 78 14.64 2.59 -6.71
N PRO A 79 15.11 3.08 -5.55
CA PRO A 79 16.26 2.45 -4.89
C PRO A 79 15.98 1.05 -4.35
N VAL A 80 14.75 0.74 -3.94
CA VAL A 80 14.37 -0.54 -3.30
C VAL A 80 14.77 -1.73 -4.19
N GLY A 81 14.41 -1.66 -5.47
CA GLY A 81 14.75 -2.71 -6.44
C GLY A 81 16.22 -2.75 -6.83
N LEU A 82 16.92 -1.60 -6.76
CA LEU A 82 18.33 -1.50 -7.14
C LEU A 82 19.27 -2.05 -6.06
N ILE A 83 18.93 -1.86 -4.79
CA ILE A 83 19.72 -2.34 -3.65
C ILE A 83 19.37 -3.78 -3.25
N GLY A 84 18.28 -4.33 -3.80
CA GLY A 84 17.89 -5.72 -3.62
C GLY A 84 17.18 -6.01 -2.29
N ASP A 85 16.48 -5.02 -1.73
CA ASP A 85 15.61 -5.22 -0.56
C ASP A 85 14.53 -6.27 -0.85
N ASP A 86 14.21 -7.13 0.12
CA ASP A 86 13.20 -8.20 0.04
C ASP A 86 11.93 -7.82 0.80
N ILE A 87 11.20 -6.86 0.25
CA ILE A 87 9.96 -6.35 0.85
C ILE A 87 8.85 -7.41 0.94
N GLU A 88 8.88 -8.45 0.09
CA GLU A 88 7.90 -9.53 0.14
C GLU A 88 8.10 -10.43 1.35
N SER A 89 9.35 -10.70 1.72
CA SER A 89 9.70 -11.40 2.96
C SER A 89 9.25 -10.60 4.18
N VAL A 90 9.55 -9.30 4.22
CA VAL A 90 9.11 -8.39 5.30
C VAL A 90 7.58 -8.36 5.38
N ALA A 91 6.90 -8.18 4.24
CA ALA A 91 5.44 -8.12 4.19
C ALA A 91 4.77 -9.40 4.69
N ARG A 92 5.26 -10.59 4.29
CA ARG A 92 4.73 -11.87 4.81
C ARG A 92 4.92 -12.02 6.30
N ALA A 93 6.11 -11.67 6.81
CA ALA A 93 6.42 -11.77 8.22
C ALA A 93 5.52 -10.84 9.04
N LYS A 94 5.45 -9.56 8.67
CA LYS A 94 4.65 -8.56 9.38
C LYS A 94 3.15 -8.81 9.25
N SER A 95 2.66 -9.19 8.07
CA SER A 95 1.23 -9.52 7.88
C SER A 95 0.78 -10.64 8.82
N LYS A 96 1.61 -11.69 8.97
CA LYS A 96 1.34 -12.78 9.93
C LYS A 96 1.40 -12.31 11.38
N GLU A 97 2.31 -11.40 11.71
CA GLU A 97 2.51 -10.88 13.07
C GLU A 97 1.34 -9.99 13.52
N ILE A 98 0.91 -9.06 12.67
CA ILE A 98 -0.09 -8.04 13.02
C ILE A 98 -1.53 -8.49 12.71
N GLY A 99 -1.69 -9.60 11.96
CA GLY A 99 -3.02 -10.12 11.58
C GLY A 99 -3.76 -9.26 10.56
N LYS A 100 -3.07 -8.36 9.85
CA LYS A 100 -3.61 -7.50 8.78
C LYS A 100 -2.83 -7.72 7.49
N SER A 101 -3.42 -7.38 6.35
CA SER A 101 -2.73 -7.44 5.06
C SER A 101 -1.57 -6.44 5.01
N VAL A 102 -0.37 -6.92 4.71
CA VAL A 102 0.77 -6.09 4.31
C VAL A 102 1.11 -6.45 2.87
N VAL A 103 0.93 -5.51 1.95
CA VAL A 103 0.98 -5.75 0.50
C VAL A 103 2.25 -5.13 -0.08
N PRO A 104 3.25 -5.93 -0.50
CA PRO A 104 4.44 -5.43 -1.17
C PRO A 104 4.12 -5.09 -2.62
N VAL A 105 4.46 -3.88 -3.07
CA VAL A 105 4.21 -3.45 -4.46
C VAL A 105 5.54 -3.05 -5.10
N ARG A 106 6.00 -3.85 -6.06
CA ARG A 106 7.23 -3.64 -6.84
C ARG A 106 7.00 -2.67 -8.00
N CYS A 107 6.61 -1.44 -7.66
CA CYS A 107 6.31 -0.36 -8.60
C CYS A 107 7.47 0.62 -8.80
N GLU A 108 8.72 0.16 -8.71
CA GLU A 108 9.90 1.00 -8.88
C GLU A 108 9.85 1.74 -10.22
N GLY A 109 10.09 3.05 -10.21
CA GLY A 109 9.87 3.92 -11.38
C GLY A 109 10.76 3.64 -12.59
N PHE A 110 11.79 2.80 -12.45
CA PHE A 110 12.60 2.34 -13.58
C PHE A 110 11.95 1.18 -14.37
N ARG A 111 10.87 0.57 -13.85
CA ARG A 111 10.17 -0.53 -14.51
C ARG A 111 9.23 0.00 -15.58
N GLY A 112 9.28 -0.61 -16.76
CA GLY A 112 8.41 -0.25 -17.88
C GLY A 112 8.79 1.08 -18.52
N VAL A 113 7.82 1.76 -19.10
CA VAL A 113 8.04 3.00 -19.88
C VAL A 113 7.05 4.12 -19.55
N SER A 114 6.08 3.85 -18.68
CA SER A 114 5.06 4.82 -18.24
C SER A 114 4.30 4.27 -17.03
N GLN A 115 3.37 5.08 -16.51
CA GLN A 115 2.41 4.70 -15.46
C GLN A 115 1.64 3.42 -15.77
N SER A 116 1.52 3.05 -17.05
CA SER A 116 0.76 1.88 -17.49
C SER A 116 1.25 0.57 -16.89
N LEU A 117 2.56 0.39 -16.71
CA LEU A 117 3.07 -0.83 -16.07
C LEU A 117 2.76 -0.83 -14.57
N GLY A 118 2.81 0.35 -13.94
CA GLY A 118 2.37 0.52 -12.55
C GLY A 118 0.93 0.06 -12.33
N HIS A 119 0.02 0.35 -13.28
CA HIS A 119 -1.36 -0.15 -13.20
C HIS A 119 -1.43 -1.68 -13.22
N HIS A 120 -0.66 -2.33 -14.10
CA HIS A 120 -0.61 -3.79 -14.17
C HIS A 120 -0.08 -4.39 -12.86
N ILE A 121 1.05 -3.86 -12.37
CA ILE A 121 1.66 -4.31 -11.11
C ILE A 121 0.69 -4.15 -9.94
N ALA A 122 0.00 -3.00 -9.84
CA ALA A 122 -0.99 -2.78 -8.79
C ALA A 122 -2.14 -3.79 -8.85
N ASN A 123 -2.66 -4.09 -10.04
CA ASN A 123 -3.70 -5.09 -10.23
C ASN A 123 -3.23 -6.50 -9.82
N ASP A 124 -2.01 -6.88 -10.19
CA ASP A 124 -1.43 -8.16 -9.79
C ASP A 124 -1.29 -8.27 -8.27
N MET A 125 -0.91 -7.17 -7.58
CA MET A 125 -0.80 -7.20 -6.12
C MET A 125 -2.16 -7.30 -5.42
N ILE A 126 -3.21 -6.67 -5.97
CA ILE A 126 -4.58 -6.88 -5.49
C ILE A 126 -4.99 -8.35 -5.65
N ARG A 127 -4.73 -8.93 -6.83
CA ARG A 127 -5.01 -10.36 -7.10
C ARG A 127 -4.29 -11.28 -6.12
N ASP A 128 -3.00 -11.04 -5.88
CA ASP A 128 -2.14 -12.00 -5.17
C ASP A 128 -2.19 -11.85 -3.64
N TRP A 129 -2.49 -10.65 -3.12
CA TRP A 129 -2.41 -10.36 -1.69
C TRP A 129 -3.73 -9.93 -1.05
N VAL A 130 -4.65 -9.32 -1.81
CA VAL A 130 -5.90 -8.78 -1.27
C VAL A 130 -7.03 -9.78 -1.47
N PHE A 131 -7.29 -10.23 -2.71
CA PHE A 131 -8.38 -11.16 -2.99
C PHE A 131 -8.36 -12.46 -2.16
N PRO A 132 -7.21 -13.12 -1.93
CA PRO A 132 -7.20 -14.33 -1.10
C PRO A 132 -7.57 -14.09 0.36
N THR A 133 -7.40 -12.86 0.85
CA THR A 133 -7.81 -12.45 2.20
C THR A 133 -9.30 -12.09 2.18
N ALA A 134 -9.72 -11.27 1.21
CA ALA A 134 -11.11 -10.86 1.03
C ALA A 134 -12.06 -12.05 0.77
N ASP A 135 -11.62 -13.07 0.03
CA ASP A 135 -12.43 -14.29 -0.23
C ASP A 135 -12.71 -15.05 1.07
N LYS A 136 -11.73 -15.10 1.98
CA LYS A 136 -11.91 -15.71 3.31
C LYS A 136 -12.85 -14.87 4.17
N GLU A 137 -12.61 -13.55 4.22
CA GLU A 137 -13.46 -12.63 4.96
C GLU A 137 -14.90 -12.64 4.44
N ASN A 138 -15.12 -12.70 3.13
CA ASN A 138 -16.46 -12.80 2.54
C ASN A 138 -17.15 -14.14 2.85
N ALA A 139 -16.40 -15.24 2.87
CA ALA A 139 -16.93 -16.52 3.31
C ALA A 139 -17.34 -16.51 4.79
N GLU A 140 -16.68 -15.71 5.62
CA GLU A 140 -16.92 -15.57 7.06
C GLU A 140 -17.92 -14.45 7.42
N SER A 141 -18.08 -13.45 6.57
CA SER A 141 -18.91 -12.25 6.83
C SER A 141 -20.41 -12.52 6.74
N GLY A 142 -20.81 -13.64 6.14
CA GLY A 142 -22.21 -13.96 5.87
C GLY A 142 -22.83 -13.04 4.81
N PHE A 143 -22.03 -12.50 3.89
CA PHE A 143 -22.54 -11.70 2.78
C PHE A 143 -23.52 -12.53 1.93
N GLU A 144 -24.77 -12.08 1.87
CA GLU A 144 -25.82 -12.67 1.03
C GLU A 144 -25.90 -11.89 -0.29
N SER A 145 -25.57 -12.55 -1.41
CA SER A 145 -25.60 -11.91 -2.71
C SER A 145 -27.01 -11.70 -3.25
N THR A 146 -27.16 -10.72 -4.14
CA THR A 146 -28.41 -10.40 -4.82
C THR A 146 -28.26 -10.48 -6.34
N PRO A 147 -29.37 -10.58 -7.10
CA PRO A 147 -29.33 -10.52 -8.57
C PRO A 147 -28.87 -9.19 -9.16
N TYR A 148 -28.63 -8.16 -8.33
CA TYR A 148 -28.33 -6.80 -8.76
C TYR A 148 -26.97 -6.30 -8.26
N ASP A 149 -26.16 -7.18 -7.65
CA ASP A 149 -24.83 -6.81 -7.15
C ASP A 149 -23.91 -6.45 -8.32
N VAL A 150 -23.33 -5.25 -8.26
CA VAL A 150 -22.39 -4.74 -9.26
C VAL A 150 -21.25 -4.02 -8.57
N ALA A 151 -20.09 -3.99 -9.23
CA ALA A 151 -18.93 -3.20 -8.82
C ALA A 151 -18.55 -2.22 -9.93
N ILE A 152 -18.20 -1.00 -9.56
CA ILE A 152 -17.58 -0.03 -10.46
C ILE A 152 -16.09 -0.33 -10.50
N ILE A 153 -15.54 -0.57 -11.69
CA ILE A 153 -14.13 -0.95 -11.89
C ILE A 153 -13.43 0.15 -12.68
N GLY A 154 -12.34 0.68 -12.12
CA GLY A 154 -11.50 1.68 -12.80
C GLY A 154 -11.99 3.12 -12.67
N ASP A 155 -12.93 3.40 -11.76
CA ASP A 155 -13.24 4.75 -11.32
C ASP A 155 -12.47 5.07 -10.03
N TYR A 156 -11.93 6.29 -9.94
CA TYR A 156 -11.15 6.74 -8.81
C TYR A 156 -11.77 7.95 -8.11
N ASN A 157 -13.04 8.26 -8.42
CA ASN A 157 -13.83 9.29 -7.75
C ASN A 157 -13.13 10.66 -7.79
N ILE A 158 -12.74 11.11 -9.00
CA ILE A 158 -12.02 12.37 -9.18
C ILE A 158 -12.97 13.54 -8.93
N GLY A 159 -12.84 14.17 -7.77
CA GLY A 159 -13.71 15.30 -7.42
C GLY A 159 -15.18 14.94 -7.23
N GLY A 160 -15.53 13.67 -7.03
CA GLY A 160 -16.91 13.22 -6.86
C GLY A 160 -17.52 12.49 -8.07
N ASP A 161 -16.72 12.17 -9.09
CA ASP A 161 -17.13 11.39 -10.28
C ASP A 161 -17.75 10.01 -9.92
#